data_AF-A0A948DQA2-F1
#
_entry.id   AF-A0A948DQA2-F1
#
_cell.length_a   1.000
_cell.length_b   1.000
_cell.length_c   1.000
_cell.angle_alpha   90.00
_cell.angle_beta   90.00
_cell.angle_gamma   90.00
#
_symmetry.space_group_name_H-M   'P 1'
#
loop_
_entity.id
_entity.type
_entity.pdbx_description
1 polymer ?
#
loop_
_entity_poly.entity_id
_entity_poly.type
_entity_poly.pdbx_seq_one_letter_code
_entity_poly.pdbx_strand_id
1 'polypeptide(L)' 'MGTKRWFLRGVLVTLIAATVTAVHAAETVKPLSLSESIDLALKRSVLIHAAREGVKGAEAQRKEAFTGFLPKFSTSYSYT' A
#
# COMPACT_ATOMS: atom_id res chain seq x y z
N MET A 1 -8.77 -8.68 56.67
CA MET A 1 -8.51 -7.64 55.63
C MET A 1 -7.21 -7.91 54.84
N GLY A 2 -6.89 -9.16 54.48
CA GLY A 2 -5.60 -9.53 53.84
C GLY A 2 -5.65 -9.81 52.33
N THR A 3 -6.82 -10.17 51.79
CA THR A 3 -6.98 -10.59 50.39
C THR A 3 -6.88 -9.43 49.40
N LYS A 4 -7.42 -8.25 49.75
CA LYS A 4 -7.43 -7.05 48.88
C LYS A 4 -6.02 -6.54 48.51
N ARG A 5 -5.03 -6.70 49.41
CA ARG A 5 -3.63 -6.29 49.19
C ARG A 5 -2.88 -7.23 48.24
N TRP A 6 -3.27 -8.51 48.20
CA TRP A 6 -2.70 -9.50 47.29
C TRP A 6 -3.22 -9.31 45.86
N PHE A 7 -4.53 -9.04 45.70
CA PHE A 7 -5.11 -8.70 44.39
C PHE A 7 -4.53 -7.41 43.82
N LEU A 8 -4.34 -6.36 44.63
CA LEU A 8 -3.73 -5.11 44.16
C LEU A 8 -2.29 -5.31 43.68
N ARG A 9 -1.50 -6.15 44.37
CA ARG A 9 -0.12 -6.47 43.96
C ARG A 9 -0.09 -7.29 42.67
N GLY A 10 -1.00 -8.24 42.50
CA GLY A 10 -1.14 -9.02 41.27
C GLY A 10 -1.46 -8.13 40.06
N VAL A 11 -2.40 -7.19 40.20
CA VAL A 11 -2.77 -6.25 39.12
C VAL A 11 -1.65 -5.26 38.80
N LEU A 12 -0.87 -4.83 39.81
CA LEU A 12 0.28 -3.96 39.59
C LEU A 12 1.40 -4.68 38.81
N VAL A 13 1.65 -5.95 39.11
CA VAL A 13 2.67 -6.76 38.42
C VAL A 13 2.26 -7.03 36.98
N THR A 14 0.97 -7.30 36.71
CA THR A 14 0.49 -7.49 35.33
C THR A 14 0.51 -6.20 34.51
N LEU A 15 0.24 -5.04 35.12
CA LEU A 15 0.39 -3.74 34.47
C LEU A 15 1.85 -3.43 34.12
N ILE A 16 2.78 -3.69 35.04
CA ILE A 16 4.21 -3.48 34.78
C ILE A 16 4.68 -4.44 33.67
N ALA A 17 4.30 -5.72 33.72
CA ALA A 17 4.64 -6.69 32.68
C ALA A 17 4.12 -6.28 31.29
N ALA A 18 2.92 -5.70 31.21
CA ALA A 18 2.35 -5.20 29.96
C ALA A 18 3.11 -3.99 29.38
N THR A 19 3.72 -3.15 30.23
CA THR A 19 4.56 -2.03 29.76
C THR A 19 5.94 -2.49 29.28
N VAL A 20 6.51 -3.55 29.85
CA VAL A 20 7.83 -4.07 29.47
C VAL A 20 7.81 -4.71 28.09
N THR A 21 6.72 -5.38 27.70
CA THR A 21 6.59 -5.98 26.35
C THR A 21 6.47 -4.94 25.25
N ALA A 22 5.84 -3.78 25.53
CA ALA A 22 5.71 -2.70 24.55
C ALA A 22 7.05 -2.04 24.21
N VAL A 23 7.98 -1.95 25.17
CA VAL A 23 9.29 -1.30 24.96
C VAL A 23 10.25 -2.20 24.15
N HIS A 24 10.15 -3.52 24.29
CA HIS A 24 10.99 -4.46 23.52
C HIS A 24 10.57 -4.62 22.05
N ALA A 25 9.39 -4.13 21.67
CA ALA A 25 8.91 -4.14 20.29
C ALA A 25 9.31 -2.89 19.48
N ALA A 26 10.13 -2.00 20.05
CA ALA A 26 10.73 -0.91 19.31
C ALA A 26 11.82 -1.46 18.38
N GLU A 27 11.42 -2.02 17.24
CA GLU A 27 12.33 -2.29 16.14
C GLU A 27 13.05 -0.98 15.78
N THR A 28 14.36 -0.97 15.96
CA THR A 28 15.22 0.10 15.45
C THR A 28 15.09 0.08 13.93
N VAL A 29 14.28 0.98 13.38
CA VAL A 29 14.15 1.17 11.93
C VAL A 29 15.55 1.45 11.39
N LYS A 30 16.15 0.46 10.72
CA LYS A 30 17.47 0.62 10.11
C LYS A 30 17.34 1.75 9.07
N PRO A 31 18.18 2.80 9.15
CA PRO A 31 18.13 3.87 8.16
C PRO A 31 18.43 3.27 6.79
N LEU A 32 17.59 3.61 5.81
CA LEU A 32 17.80 3.18 4.42
C LEU A 32 19.12 3.74 3.91
N SER A 33 19.87 2.90 3.19
CA SER A 33 21.00 3.38 2.39
C SER A 33 20.51 4.31 1.27
N LEU A 34 21.42 5.11 0.73
CA LEU A 34 21.12 6.01 -0.39
C LEU A 34 20.60 5.23 -1.61
N SER A 35 21.20 4.07 -1.92
CA SER A 35 20.75 3.20 -3.00
C SER A 35 19.32 2.69 -2.77
N GLU A 36 19.00 2.24 -1.56
CA GLU A 36 17.65 1.76 -1.24
C GLU A 36 16.62 2.89 -1.31
N SER A 37 17.02 4.10 -0.93
CA SER A 37 16.18 5.30 -0.99
C SER A 37 15.88 5.69 -2.44
N ILE A 38 16.89 5.65 -3.31
CA ILE A 38 16.74 5.91 -4.75
C ILE A 38 15.85 4.85 -5.39
N ASP A 39 16.08 3.57 -5.09
CA ASP A 39 15.26 2.47 -5.63
C ASP A 39 13.81 2.59 -5.19
N LEU A 40 13.57 2.94 -3.93
CA LEU A 40 12.22 3.15 -3.40
C LEU A 40 11.57 4.35 -4.09
N ALA A 41 12.30 5.45 -4.27
CA ALA A 41 11.81 6.63 -4.98
C ALA A 41 11.44 6.30 -6.44
N LEU A 42 12.28 5.56 -7.18
CA LEU A 42 11.99 5.15 -8.55
C LEU A 42 10.77 4.22 -8.63
N LYS A 43 10.62 3.29 -7.68
CA LYS A 43 9.48 2.36 -7.62
C LYS A 43 8.18 3.03 -7.23
N ARG A 44 8.21 4.06 -6.38
CA ARG A 44 7.03 4.70 -5.78
C ARG A 44 6.75 6.11 -6.32
N SER A 45 7.56 6.59 -7.26
CA SER A 45 7.37 7.91 -7.87
C SER A 45 6.09 7.96 -8.69
N VAL A 46 5.16 8.80 -8.25
CA VAL A 46 3.91 9.10 -8.97
C VAL A 46 4.21 9.70 -10.34
N LEU A 47 5.26 10.51 -10.47
CA LEU A 47 5.63 11.15 -11.74
C LEU A 47 6.07 10.11 -12.78
N ILE A 48 6.91 9.15 -12.39
CA ILE A 48 7.36 8.07 -13.29
C ILE A 48 6.16 7.20 -13.68
N HIS A 49 5.28 6.90 -12.72
CA HIS A 49 4.06 6.14 -13.00
C HIS A 49 3.15 6.87 -13.99
N ALA A 50 2.88 8.15 -13.77
CA ALA A 50 2.06 8.98 -14.64
C ALA A 50 2.64 9.06 -16.06
N ALA A 51 3.96 9.24 -16.19
CA ALA A 51 4.63 9.24 -17.48
C ALA A 51 4.44 7.89 -18.21
N ARG A 52 4.58 6.76 -17.49
CA ARG A 52 4.38 5.43 -18.06
C ARG A 52 2.94 5.19 -18.52
N GLU A 53 1.96 5.61 -17.73
CA GLU A 53 0.55 5.53 -18.13
C GLU A 53 0.23 6.46 -19.31
N GLY A 54 0.88 7.64 -19.38
CA GLY A 54 0.79 8.53 -20.54
C GLY A 54 1.26 7.87 -21.84
N VAL A 55 2.39 7.14 -21.80
CA VAL A 55 2.88 6.37 -22.96
C VAL A 55 1.89 5.29 -23.37
N LYS A 56 1.34 4.53 -22.41
CA LYS A 56 0.30 3.52 -22.71
C LYS A 56 -0.96 4.14 -23.30
N GLY A 57 -1.37 5.31 -22.81
CA GLY A 57 -2.50 6.07 -23.36
C GLY A 57 -2.26 6.49 -24.81
N ALA A 58 -1.08 7.00 -25.12
CA ALA A 58 -0.70 7.35 -26.48
C ALA A 58 -0.66 6.12 -27.41
N GLU A 59 -0.17 4.97 -26.93
CA GLU A 59 -0.22 3.71 -27.68
C GLU A 59 -1.65 3.25 -27.95
N ALA A 60 -2.53 3.35 -26.95
CA ALA A 60 -3.95 3.01 -27.11
C ALA A 60 -4.63 3.92 -28.14
N GLN A 61 -4.38 5.23 -28.07
CA GLN A 61 -4.91 6.20 -29.04
C GLN A 61 -4.41 5.91 -30.46
N ARG A 62 -3.13 5.54 -30.62
CA ARG A 62 -2.59 5.13 -31.92
C ARG A 62 -3.30 3.90 -32.46
N LYS A 63 -3.56 2.89 -31.61
CA LYS A 63 -4.27 1.67 -31.99
C LYS A 63 -5.73 1.96 -32.34
N GLU A 64 -6.40 2.83 -31.59
CA GLU A 64 -7.77 3.27 -31.87
C GLU A 64 -7.86 4.00 -33.22
N ALA A 65 -6.93 4.93 -33.49
CA ALA A 65 -6.87 5.60 -34.78
C ALA A 65 -6.69 4.61 -35.94
N PHE A 66 -5.92 3.53 -35.72
CA PHE A 66 -5.77 2.45 -36.70
C PHE A 66 -7.05 1.62 -36.88
N THR A 67 -7.76 1.26 -35.80
CA THR A 67 -9.00 0.48 -35.90
C THR A 67 -10.15 1.27 -36.52
N GLY A 68 -10.06 2.60 -36.57
CA GLY A 68 -10.98 3.45 -37.33
C GLY A 68 -11.04 3.15 -38.83
N PHE A 69 -9.98 2.58 -39.42
CA PHE A 69 -9.95 2.16 -40.83
C PHE A 69 -10.65 0.81 -41.08
N LEU A 70 -10.94 0.05 -40.02
CA LEU A 70 -11.50 -1.29 -40.14
C LEU A 70 -13.03 -1.26 -40.08
N PRO A 71 -13.72 -2.16 -40.80
CA PRO A 71 -15.17 -2.32 -40.67
C PRO A 71 -15.56 -2.66 -39.23
N LYS A 72 -16.57 -1.97 -38.70
CA LYS A 72 -17.17 -2.29 -37.39
C LYS A 72 -18.18 -3.41 -37.56
N PHE A 73 -17.94 -4.55 -36.92
CA PHE A 73 -18.91 -5.63 -36.81
C PHE A 73 -19.63 -5.54 -35.47
N SER A 74 -20.95 -5.37 -35.48
CA SER A 74 -21.78 -5.27 -34.28
C SER A 74 -23.08 -6.05 -34.45
N THR A 75 -23.57 -6.65 -33.38
CA THR A 75 -24.90 -7.27 -33.32
C THR A 75 -25.81 -6.41 -32.45
N SER A 76 -27.05 -6.17 -32.91
CA SER A 76 -28.05 -5.43 -32.16
C SER A 76 -29.43 -6.05 -32.41
N TYR A 77 -30.19 -6.23 -31.33
CA TYR A 77 -31.56 -6.72 -31.38
C TYR A 77 -32.49 -5.62 -30.88
N SER A 78 -33.48 -5.24 -31.68
CA SER A 78 -34.47 -4.21 -31.35
C SER A 78 -35.87 -4.82 -31.45
N TYR A 79 -36.70 -4.59 -30.43
CA TYR A 79 -38.12 -4.95 -30.42
C TYR A 79 -38.95 -3.68 -30.58
N THR A 80 -39.98 -3.72 -31.42
CA THR A 80 -41.08 -2.74 -31.48
C THR A 80 -42.35 -3.37 -30.95
#